data_AF-A0A6I9RN67-F1
#
_entry.id   AF-A0A6I9RN67-F1
#
_cell.length_a   1.000
_cell.length_b   1.000
_cell.length_c   1.000
_cell.angle_alpha   90.00
_cell.angle_beta   90.00
_cell.angle_gamma   90.00
#
_symmetry.space_group_name_H-M   'P 1'
#
loop_
_entity.id
_entity.type
_entity.pdbx_description
1 polymer ?
#
loop_
_entity_poly.entity_id
_entity_poly.type
_entity_poly.pdbx_seq_one_letter_code
_entity_poly.pdbx_strand_id
1 'polypeptide(L)'
;MDGGDVDGGVGGGGAFEKDEEAEERAELLRDRFRLSVISIANAEAKKLDMEVLEPVVACVADLAFKYTAHRNKHLTGLLRSFSQELKGKEPQTERKRKKSSKKEDKSIPR
;
A
#
# COMPACT_ATOMS: atom_id res chain seq x y z
N MET A 1 8.06 46.45 -24.37
CA MET A 1 6.75 45.89 -23.96
C MET A 1 6.64 44.54 -24.65
N ASP A 2 6.93 43.48 -23.93
CA ASP A 2 6.76 42.06 -24.28
C ASP A 2 6.50 41.44 -22.89
N GLY A 3 5.29 41.06 -22.47
CA GLY A 3 4.31 40.23 -23.15
C GLY A 3 4.90 38.83 -23.21
N GLY A 4 4.91 37.98 -22.18
CA GLY A 4 3.84 37.61 -21.28
C GLY A 4 3.56 36.13 -21.51
N ASP A 5 3.99 35.25 -20.60
CA ASP A 5 3.52 33.87 -20.47
C ASP A 5 3.65 33.47 -19.00
N VAL A 6 2.57 33.70 -18.25
CA VAL A 6 2.39 33.18 -16.89
C VAL A 6 1.80 31.78 -17.06
N ASP A 7 2.65 30.75 -17.10
CA ASP A 7 2.19 29.37 -16.91
C ASP A 7 1.99 29.13 -15.41
N GLY A 8 0.86 29.62 -14.91
CA GLY A 8 0.41 29.48 -13.53
C GLY A 8 -0.31 28.15 -13.32
N GLY A 9 0.42 27.04 -13.41
CA GLY A 9 -0.09 25.72 -13.03
C GLY A 9 -0.12 25.51 -11.52
N VAL A 10 -1.09 26.11 -10.80
CA VAL A 10 -1.36 25.78 -9.39
C VAL A 10 -2.32 24.60 -9.32
N GLY A 11 -1.76 23.39 -9.42
CA GLY A 11 -2.45 22.13 -9.15
C GLY A 11 -1.96 21.54 -7.82
N GLY A 12 -2.29 22.18 -6.71
CA GLY A 12 -1.79 21.82 -5.37
C GLY A 12 -2.89 21.72 -4.32
N GLY A 13 -4.05 21.11 -4.65
CA GLY A 13 -5.15 20.93 -3.69
C GLY A 13 -5.22 19.52 -3.07
N GLY A 14 -5.08 18.47 -3.89
CA GLY A 14 -5.47 17.11 -3.50
C GLY A 14 -4.49 16.30 -2.64
N ALA A 15 -3.45 16.90 -2.06
CA ALA A 15 -2.49 16.19 -1.21
C ALA A 15 -2.80 16.32 0.30
N PHE A 16 -3.31 17.48 0.73
CA PHE A 16 -3.67 17.71 2.13
C PHE A 16 -5.03 17.07 2.49
N GLU A 17 -6.00 17.15 1.58
CA GLU A 17 -7.34 16.56 1.79
C GLU A 17 -7.32 15.03 1.86
N LYS A 18 -6.36 14.38 1.17
CA LYS A 18 -6.22 12.91 1.17
C LYS A 18 -5.71 12.36 2.49
N ASP A 19 -4.87 13.10 3.20
CA ASP A 19 -4.33 12.66 4.47
C ASP A 19 -5.39 12.79 5.58
N GLU A 20 -6.20 13.86 5.57
CA GLU A 20 -7.31 14.05 6.50
C GLU A 20 -8.41 12.99 6.32
N GLU A 21 -8.83 12.71 5.07
CA GLU A 21 -9.83 11.67 4.79
C GLU A 21 -9.32 10.27 5.17
N ALA A 22 -8.02 10.01 5.01
CA ALA A 22 -7.40 8.76 5.44
C ALA A 22 -7.37 8.62 6.96
N GLU A 23 -7.12 9.71 7.69
CA GLU A 23 -7.14 9.74 9.15
C GLU A 23 -8.56 9.54 9.68
N GLU A 24 -9.56 10.24 9.14
CA GLU A 24 -10.98 10.06 9.51
C GLU A 24 -11.45 8.61 9.24
N ARG A 25 -11.08 8.03 8.09
CA ARG A 25 -11.34 6.61 7.79
C ARG A 25 -10.65 5.68 8.79
N ALA A 26 -9.44 6.01 9.22
CA ALA A 26 -8.69 5.21 10.19
C ALA A 26 -9.33 5.28 11.59
N GLU A 27 -9.86 6.44 12.00
CA GLU A 27 -10.61 6.59 13.24
C GLU A 27 -11.93 5.80 13.21
N LEU A 28 -12.71 5.93 12.14
CA LEU A 28 -13.94 5.15 11.96
C LEU A 28 -13.66 3.64 11.97
N LEU A 29 -12.58 3.20 11.33
CA LEU A 29 -12.15 1.81 11.36
C LEU A 29 -11.76 1.37 12.77
N ARG A 30 -11.06 2.22 13.54
CA ARG A 30 -10.68 1.94 14.93
C ARG A 30 -11.92 1.76 15.80
N ASP A 31 -12.91 2.63 15.66
CA ASP A 31 -14.16 2.55 16.43
C ASP A 31 -14.97 1.31 16.07
N ARG A 32 -15.11 1.01 14.78
CA ARG A 32 -15.79 -0.20 14.31
C ARG A 32 -15.06 -1.47 14.76
N PHE A 33 -13.73 -1.47 14.70
CA PHE A 33 -12.91 -2.57 15.16
C PHE A 33 -13.09 -2.78 16.67
N ARG A 34 -13.08 -1.70 17.46
CA ARG A 34 -13.29 -1.74 18.90
C ARG A 34 -14.65 -2.35 19.25
N LEU A 35 -15.74 -1.87 18.62
CA LEU A 35 -17.09 -2.41 18.83
C LEU A 35 -17.18 -3.90 18.48
N SER A 36 -16.53 -4.33 17.39
CA SER A 36 -16.48 -5.73 16.99
C SER A 36 -15.76 -6.60 18.02
N VAL A 37 -14.58 -6.17 18.49
CA VAL A 37 -13.82 -6.91 19.52
C VAL A 37 -14.58 -6.98 20.84
N ILE A 38 -15.20 -5.88 21.28
CA ILE A 38 -16.08 -5.86 22.46
C ILE A 38 -17.19 -6.91 22.31
N SER A 39 -17.88 -6.91 21.16
CA SER A 39 -18.98 -7.84 20.89
C SER A 39 -18.51 -9.29 20.93
N ILE A 40 -17.35 -9.60 20.34
CA ILE A 40 -16.79 -10.95 20.34
C ILE A 40 -16.41 -11.37 21.75
N ALA A 41 -15.66 -10.54 22.47
CA ALA A 41 -15.20 -10.85 23.83
C ALA A 41 -16.38 -11.10 24.78
N ASN A 42 -17.42 -10.26 24.72
CA ASN A 42 -18.62 -10.44 25.54
C ASN A 42 -19.40 -11.69 25.14
N ALA A 43 -19.51 -12.00 23.85
CA ALA A 43 -20.16 -13.22 23.40
C ALA A 43 -19.42 -14.48 23.87
N GLU A 44 -18.09 -14.48 23.84
CA GLU A 44 -17.27 -15.60 24.34
C GLU A 44 -17.36 -15.73 25.86
N ALA A 45 -17.27 -14.61 26.60
CA ALA A 45 -17.38 -14.64 28.05
C ALA A 45 -18.75 -15.17 28.53
N LYS A 46 -19.82 -14.77 27.84
CA LYS A 46 -21.18 -15.25 28.13
C LYS A 46 -21.33 -16.76 27.93
N LYS A 47 -20.62 -17.38 26.97
CA LYS A 47 -20.63 -18.85 26.81
C LYS A 47 -20.01 -19.58 28.00
N LEU A 48 -19.14 -18.90 28.75
CA LEU A 48 -18.46 -19.42 29.93
C LEU A 48 -19.15 -18.96 31.24
N ASP A 49 -20.30 -18.30 31.15
CA ASP A 49 -21.00 -17.68 32.28
C ASP A 49 -20.12 -16.68 33.05
N MET A 50 -19.24 -15.99 32.32
CA MET A 50 -18.32 -14.97 32.85
C MET A 50 -18.72 -13.58 32.36
N GLU A 51 -18.45 -12.57 33.19
CA GLU A 51 -18.53 -11.16 32.82
C GLU A 51 -17.11 -10.58 32.73
N VAL A 52 -16.82 -9.88 31.62
CA VAL A 52 -15.54 -9.21 31.44
C VAL A 52 -15.68 -7.75 31.84
N LEU A 53 -14.79 -7.29 32.70
CA LEU A 53 -14.73 -5.88 33.09
C LEU A 53 -14.49 -5.00 31.85
N GLU A 54 -15.24 -3.91 31.74
CA GLU A 54 -15.15 -2.96 30.62
C GLU A 54 -13.70 -2.49 30.33
N PRO A 55 -12.86 -2.14 31.33
CA PRO A 55 -11.48 -1.73 31.07
C PRO A 55 -10.62 -2.84 30.45
N VAL A 56 -10.90 -4.11 30.79
CA VAL A 56 -10.18 -5.26 30.22
C VAL A 56 -10.54 -5.42 28.75
N VAL A 57 -11.84 -5.36 28.43
CA VAL A 57 -12.32 -5.47 27.05
C VAL A 57 -11.84 -4.30 26.18
N ALA A 58 -11.80 -3.09 26.73
CA ALA A 58 -11.23 -1.93 26.05
C ALA A 58 -9.73 -2.10 25.76
N CYS A 59 -8.97 -2.58 26.76
CA CYS A 59 -7.54 -2.89 26.59
C CYS A 59 -7.31 -3.97 25.52
N VAL A 60 -8.13 -5.03 25.50
CA VAL A 60 -8.07 -6.08 24.47
C VAL A 60 -8.33 -5.52 23.08
N ALA A 61 -9.32 -4.65 22.91
CA ALA A 61 -9.60 -3.98 21.64
C ALA A 61 -8.41 -3.15 21.15
N ASP A 62 -7.80 -2.35 22.03
CA ASP A 62 -6.64 -1.53 21.70
C ASP A 62 -5.42 -2.37 21.29
N LEU A 63 -5.14 -3.45 22.04
CA LEU A 63 -4.06 -4.37 21.74
C LEU A 63 -4.29 -5.10 20.40
N ALA A 64 -5.51 -5.58 20.16
CA ALA A 64 -5.86 -6.28 18.93
C ALA A 64 -5.72 -5.35 17.70
N PHE A 65 -6.11 -4.08 17.82
CA PHE A 65 -5.97 -3.09 16.74
C PHE A 65 -4.49 -2.83 16.42
N LYS A 66 -3.68 -2.55 17.45
CA LYS A 66 -2.22 -2.33 17.31
C LYS A 66 -1.53 -3.54 16.69
N TYR A 67 -1.88 -4.74 17.16
CA TYR A 67 -1.32 -5.99 16.65
C TYR A 67 -1.65 -6.21 15.17
N THR A 68 -2.92 -5.97 14.79
CA THR A 68 -3.39 -6.16 13.41
C THR A 68 -2.72 -5.18 12.45
N ALA A 69 -2.59 -3.90 12.84
CA ALA A 69 -1.87 -2.90 12.06
C ALA A 69 -0.40 -3.28 11.84
N HIS A 70 0.29 -3.71 12.91
CA HIS A 70 1.69 -4.14 12.83
C HIS A 70 1.87 -5.40 11.97
N ARG A 71 1.01 -6.40 12.15
CA ARG A 71 0.99 -7.64 11.36
C ARG A 71 0.77 -7.37 9.88
N ASN A 72 -0.20 -6.52 9.53
CA ASN A 72 -0.49 -6.16 8.15
C ASN A 72 0.72 -5.48 7.49
N LYS A 73 1.34 -4.51 8.17
CA LYS A 73 2.55 -3.83 7.67
C LYS A 73 3.69 -4.82 7.41
N HIS A 74 3.94 -5.72 8.35
CA HIS A 74 4.98 -6.74 8.21
C HIS A 74 4.68 -7.71 7.05
N LEU A 75 3.44 -8.20 6.95
CA LEU A 75 3.00 -9.08 5.87
C LEU A 75 3.15 -8.43 4.49
N THR A 76 2.72 -7.18 4.34
CA THR A 76 2.92 -6.42 3.09
C THR A 76 4.40 -6.28 2.73
N GLY A 77 5.27 -6.07 3.71
CA GLY A 77 6.72 -6.03 3.52
C GLY A 77 7.29 -7.34 2.98
N LEU A 78 6.91 -8.47 3.60
CA LEU A 78 7.33 -9.81 3.17
C LEU A 78 6.83 -10.18 1.77
N LEU A 79 5.57 -9.89 1.46
CA LEU A 79 5.01 -10.16 0.13
C LEU A 79 5.71 -9.32 -0.95
N ARG A 80 6.05 -8.07 -0.62
CA ARG A 80 6.79 -7.18 -1.52
C ARG A 80 8.20 -7.72 -1.78
N SER A 81 8.95 -8.10 -0.75
CA SER A 81 10.30 -8.65 -0.91
C SER A 81 10.28 -9.97 -1.69
N PHE A 82 9.34 -10.86 -1.37
CA PHE A 82 9.14 -12.10 -2.09
C PHE A 82 8.83 -11.86 -3.58
N SER A 83 7.97 -10.90 -3.89
CA SER A 83 7.68 -10.51 -5.29
C SER A 83 8.92 -9.98 -6.01
N GLN A 84 9.76 -9.19 -5.34
CA GLN A 84 11.02 -8.70 -5.94
C GLN A 84 12.01 -9.84 -6.20
N GLU A 85 12.09 -10.81 -5.30
CA GLU A 85 12.94 -11.99 -5.49
C GLU A 85 12.50 -12.82 -6.71
N LEU A 86 11.19 -12.98 -6.90
CA LEU A 86 10.64 -13.64 -8.09
C LEU A 86 10.97 -12.87 -9.38
N LYS A 87 10.85 -11.54 -9.37
CA LYS A 87 11.21 -10.68 -10.52
C LYS A 87 12.71 -10.66 -10.81
N GLY A 88 13.55 -10.75 -9.79
CA GLY A 88 15.01 -10.81 -9.93
C GLY A 88 15.52 -12.14 -10.47
N LYS A 89 14.70 -13.20 -10.45
CA LYS A 89 15.00 -14.53 -11.00
C LYS A 89 14.39 -14.77 -12.38
N GLU A 90 13.72 -13.79 -12.98
CA GLU A 90 13.23 -13.89 -14.36
C GLU A 90 14.44 -13.86 -15.31
N PRO A 91 14.75 -14.94 -16.05
CA PRO A 91 15.88 -14.92 -16.98
C PRO A 91 15.59 -13.86 -18.03
N GLN A 92 16.47 -12.87 -18.14
CA GLN A 92 16.45 -11.87 -19.19
C GLN A 92 16.41 -12.58 -20.55
N THR A 93 15.22 -12.73 -21.12
CA THR A 93 15.02 -13.22 -22.47
C THR A 93 15.43 -12.12 -23.42
N GLU A 94 16.74 -11.90 -23.55
CA GLU A 94 17.31 -11.11 -24.63
C GLU A 94 16.93 -11.79 -25.94
N ARG A 95 15.83 -11.31 -26.52
CA ARG A 95 15.48 -11.52 -27.92
C ARG A 95 16.64 -10.95 -28.75
N LYS A 96 17.61 -11.82 -29.08
CA LYS A 96 18.60 -11.62 -30.14
C LYS A 96 17.86 -11.35 -31.46
N ARG A 97 17.48 -10.08 -31.70
CA ARG A 97 17.25 -9.60 -33.07
C ARG A 97 18.61 -9.63 -33.76
N LYS A 98 18.81 -10.66 -34.59
CA LYS A 98 19.86 -10.68 -35.61
C LYS A 98 19.75 -9.38 -36.42
N LYS A 99 20.64 -8.41 -36.16
CA LYS A 99 20.87 -7.30 -37.09
C LYS A 99 21.74 -7.88 -38.21
N SER A 100 21.12 -8.17 -39.34
CA SER A 100 21.84 -8.61 -40.54
C SER A 100 22.82 -7.52 -40.96
N SER A 101 24.10 -7.84 -40.86
CA SER A 101 25.20 -7.08 -41.46
C SER A 101 25.08 -7.18 -42.97
N LYS A 102 24.48 -6.18 -43.63
CA LYS A 102 24.62 -6.02 -45.09
C LYS A 102 25.79 -5.08 -45.36
N LYS A 103 26.96 -5.69 -45.54
CA LYS A 103 28.14 -5.08 -46.12
C LYS A 103 28.01 -5.28 -47.62
N GLU A 104 27.68 -4.25 -48.38
CA GLU A 104 27.98 -4.23 -49.82
C GLU A 104 28.54 -2.87 -50.21
N ASP A 105 29.84 -2.95 -50.42
CA ASP A 105 30.71 -2.06 -51.16
C ASP A 105 30.23 -1.90 -52.60
N LYS A 106 30.15 -0.65 -53.07
CA LYS A 106 30.53 -0.25 -54.43
C LYS A 106 30.43 1.27 -54.57
N SER A 107 31.58 1.90 -54.36
CA SER A 107 31.99 3.08 -55.10
C SER A 107 31.80 2.89 -56.61
N ILE A 108 31.33 3.93 -57.31
CA ILE A 108 31.90 4.49 -58.55
C ILE A 108 31.34 5.91 -58.73
N PRO A 109 32.18 6.90 -59.11
CA PRO A 109 31.83 8.31 -59.13
C PRO A 109 31.41 8.83 -60.53
N ARG A 110 30.85 10.06 -60.49
CA ARG A 110 30.47 11.00 -61.57
C ARG A 110 29.13 10.79 -62.24
#